data_AF-A0A510HF60-F1
#
_entry.id   AF-A0A510HF60-F1
#
_cell.length_a   1.000
_cell.length_b   1.000
_cell.length_c   1.000
_cell.angle_alpha   90.00
_cell.angle_beta   90.00
_cell.angle_gamma   90.00
#
_symmetry.space_group_name_H-M   'P 1'
#
loop_
_entity.id
_entity.type
_entity.pdbx_description
1 polymer ?
#
loop_
_entity_poly.entity_id
_entity_poly.type
_entity_poly.pdbx_seq_one_letter_code
_entity_poly.pdbx_strand_id
1 'polypeptide(L)'
;MVIAVGMEARSFEPGTSLPDPAISGLTVSERAATHPPDGQERFSGRPRVLYVYVGVRGLPAGEELSARVERSGRTSLLGALFGDEGIVVRRSGAPRLTGDGFSGVIRFEVRSPDGGPLPAGEYTVAVYREGKGEPSAVGRFAVGP
;
A
#
# COMPACT_ATOMS: atom_id res chain seq x y z
N MET A 1 13.23 -41.19 -10.41
CA MET A 1 13.96 -39.92 -10.21
C MET A 1 12.93 -38.83 -10.02
N VAL A 2 12.66 -38.44 -8.77
CA VAL A 2 11.66 -37.41 -8.45
C VAL A 2 12.41 -36.08 -8.43
N ILE A 3 12.11 -35.19 -9.38
CA ILE A 3 12.63 -33.83 -9.36
C ILE A 3 11.77 -33.06 -8.36
N ALA A 4 12.25 -32.91 -7.14
CA ALA A 4 11.73 -31.94 -6.20
C ALA A 4 12.11 -30.55 -6.72
N VAL A 5 11.20 -29.92 -7.48
CA VAL A 5 11.33 -28.51 -7.81
C VAL A 5 10.99 -27.73 -6.54
N GLY A 6 12.01 -27.48 -5.73
CA GLY A 6 11.91 -26.54 -4.62
C GLY A 6 11.53 -25.19 -5.20
N MET A 7 10.28 -24.77 -5.02
CA MET A 7 9.86 -23.39 -5.23
C MET A 7 10.64 -22.55 -4.23
N GLU A 8 11.73 -21.93 -4.67
CA GLU A 8 12.39 -20.89 -3.88
C GLU A 8 11.33 -19.84 -3.55
N ALA A 9 11.04 -19.71 -2.25
CA ALA A 9 10.33 -18.56 -1.74
C ALA A 9 11.15 -17.34 -2.15
N ARG A 10 10.68 -16.58 -3.15
CA ARG A 10 11.29 -15.30 -3.51
C ARG A 10 11.46 -14.51 -2.22
N SER A 11 12.69 -14.10 -1.93
CA SER A 11 12.96 -13.31 -0.73
C SER A 11 12.17 -12.02 -0.81
N PHE A 12 11.39 -11.72 0.22
CA PHE A 12 10.64 -10.47 0.30
C PHE A 12 11.60 -9.31 0.48
N GLU A 13 11.54 -8.35 -0.44
CA GLU A 13 12.25 -7.10 -0.36
C GLU A 13 11.24 -5.98 -0.07
N PRO A 14 11.23 -5.44 1.17
CA PRO A 14 10.53 -4.21 1.45
C PRO A 14 11.08 -3.07 0.59
N GLY A 15 10.24 -2.07 0.30
CA GLY A 15 10.65 -0.94 -0.51
C GLY A 15 9.52 -0.32 -1.31
N THR A 16 9.85 0.71 -2.08
CA THR A 16 8.90 1.50 -2.85
C THR A 16 9.33 1.62 -4.31
N SER A 17 8.38 1.49 -5.25
CA SER A 17 8.54 1.75 -6.68
C SER A 17 7.54 2.80 -7.14
N LEU A 18 8.02 3.80 -7.88
CA LEU A 18 7.26 4.98 -8.32
C LEU A 18 7.34 5.13 -9.85
N PRO A 19 6.64 4.29 -10.63
CA PRO A 19 6.68 4.36 -12.11
C PRO A 19 5.99 5.60 -12.68
N ASP A 20 5.10 6.24 -11.93
CA ASP A 20 4.37 7.43 -12.38
C ASP A 20 5.02 8.73 -11.85
N PRO A 21 5.47 9.65 -12.72
CA PRO A 21 6.17 10.87 -12.31
C PRO A 21 5.30 11.86 -11.51
N ALA A 22 3.97 11.73 -11.54
CA ALA A 22 3.11 12.55 -10.67
C ALA A 22 3.08 12.05 -9.22
N ILE A 23 3.60 10.84 -8.95
CA ILE A 23 3.79 10.35 -7.59
C ILE A 23 5.21 10.68 -7.14
N SER A 24 5.30 11.50 -6.10
CA SER A 24 6.57 11.97 -5.54
C SER A 24 7.04 11.17 -4.33
N GLY A 25 6.20 10.29 -3.79
CA GLY A 25 6.55 9.42 -2.68
C GLY A 25 5.40 8.54 -2.23
N LEU A 26 5.74 7.42 -1.60
CA LEU A 26 4.81 6.55 -0.90
C LEU A 26 5.48 6.13 0.43
N THR A 27 4.81 6.36 1.55
CA THR A 27 5.29 5.95 2.88
C THR A 27 4.18 5.30 3.69
N VAL A 28 4.55 4.41 4.60
CA VAL A 28 3.62 3.72 5.49
C VAL A 28 3.99 4.00 6.94
N SER A 29 2.99 4.24 7.79
CA SER A 29 3.19 4.54 9.21
C SER A 29 2.04 4.08 10.10
N GLU A 30 2.34 3.77 11.36
CA GLU A 30 1.32 3.52 12.39
C GLU A 30 0.67 4.81 12.90
N ARG A 31 1.28 5.98 12.64
CA ARG A 31 0.82 7.26 13.18
C ARG A 31 0.02 8.04 12.16
N ALA A 32 -1.16 8.50 12.59
CA ALA A 32 -1.90 9.52 11.87
C ALA A 32 -1.20 10.87 12.03
N ALA A 33 -0.81 11.49 10.92
CA ALA A 33 -0.14 12.77 10.89
C ALA A 33 -0.69 13.64 9.75
N THR A 34 -0.52 14.95 9.91
CA THR A 34 -0.87 15.95 8.89
C THR A 34 0.12 15.95 7.72
N HIS A 35 1.36 15.56 7.99
CA HIS A 35 2.43 15.41 6.99
C HIS A 35 2.94 13.97 7.02
N PRO A 36 3.48 13.45 5.90
CA PRO A 36 4.05 12.11 5.85
C PRO A 36 5.18 12.01 6.89
N PRO A 37 5.08 11.11 7.87
CA PRO A 37 6.22 10.80 8.73
C PRO A 37 7.26 10.00 7.93
N ASP A 38 8.43 9.81 8.53
CA ASP A 38 9.41 8.86 8.02
C ASP A 38 8.75 7.49 7.87
N GLY A 39 8.86 6.93 6.66
CA GLY A 39 8.24 5.67 6.31
C GLY A 39 8.87 4.52 7.09
N GLN A 40 8.03 3.56 7.48
CA GLN A 40 8.47 2.29 8.02
C GLN A 40 8.11 1.17 7.05
N GLU A 41 9.08 0.30 6.81
CA GLU A 41 8.92 -0.87 5.95
C GLU A 41 8.71 -2.15 6.76
N ARG A 42 8.96 -2.10 8.08
CA ARG A 42 8.77 -3.22 9.00
C ARG A 42 8.17 -2.70 10.31
N PHE A 43 7.05 -3.28 10.68
CA PHE A 43 6.33 -3.00 11.92
C PHE A 43 6.55 -4.17 12.87
N SER A 44 7.09 -3.92 14.06
CA SER A 44 7.48 -4.99 15.02
C SER A 44 6.31 -5.61 15.78
N GLY A 45 5.10 -5.06 15.66
CA GLY A 45 3.88 -5.63 16.22
C GLY A 45 2.74 -5.65 15.20
N ARG A 46 1.52 -5.91 15.68
CA ARG A 46 0.29 -5.97 14.87
C ARG A 46 -0.54 -4.70 15.06
N PRO A 47 -0.29 -3.61 14.30
CA PRO A 47 -1.05 -2.38 14.43
C PRO A 47 -2.50 -2.60 13.99
N ARG A 48 -3.45 -1.95 14.65
CA ARG A 48 -4.88 -1.98 14.26
C ARG A 48 -5.15 -1.18 12.98
N VAL A 49 -4.31 -0.17 12.73
CA VAL A 49 -4.41 0.70 11.56
C VAL A 49 -3.00 1.06 11.10
N LEU A 50 -2.80 1.04 9.79
CA LEU A 50 -1.66 1.66 9.13
C LEU A 50 -2.16 2.79 8.24
N TYR A 51 -1.35 3.82 8.09
CA TYR A 51 -1.59 4.97 7.25
C TYR A 51 -0.59 4.96 6.09
N VAL A 52 -1.11 4.89 4.88
CA VAL A 52 -0.32 5.02 3.65
C VAL A 52 -0.42 6.46 3.17
N TYR A 53 0.71 7.16 3.09
CA TYR A 53 0.81 8.51 2.59
C TYR A 53 1.36 8.49 1.17
N VAL A 54 0.65 9.12 0.25
CA VAL A 54 1.02 9.24 -1.16
C VAL A 54 1.23 10.72 -1.46
N GLY A 55 2.48 11.09 -1.75
CA GLY A 55 2.82 12.43 -2.19
C GLY A 55 2.51 12.57 -3.68
N VAL A 56 1.72 13.55 -4.06
CA VAL A 56 1.36 13.85 -5.46
C VAL A 56 1.91 15.20 -5.89
N ARG A 57 2.36 15.29 -7.14
CA ARG A 57 2.79 16.52 -7.80
C ARG A 57 2.14 16.62 -9.17
N GLY A 58 1.36 17.69 -9.38
CA GLY A 58 0.74 17.96 -10.67
C GLY A 58 -0.22 16.86 -11.14
N LEU A 59 -0.96 16.24 -10.21
CA LEU A 59 -2.05 15.33 -10.59
C LEU A 59 -3.16 16.16 -11.26
N PRO A 60 -3.61 15.83 -12.48
CA PRO A 60 -4.65 16.59 -13.18
C PRO A 60 -5.94 16.74 -12.37
N ALA A 61 -6.59 17.90 -12.52
CA ALA A 61 -7.88 18.15 -11.89
C ALA A 61 -8.93 17.14 -12.41
N GLY A 62 -9.68 16.51 -11.50
CA GLY A 62 -10.67 15.48 -11.83
C GLY A 62 -10.14 14.05 -11.85
N GLU A 63 -8.83 13.81 -11.74
CA GLU A 63 -8.30 12.46 -11.56
C GLU A 63 -8.26 12.06 -10.09
N GLU A 64 -8.74 10.85 -9.78
CA GLU A 64 -8.66 10.28 -8.45
C GLU A 64 -7.54 9.23 -8.31
N LEU A 65 -7.03 9.08 -7.09
CA LEU A 65 -6.19 7.95 -6.71
C LEU A 65 -6.98 6.97 -5.85
N SER A 66 -6.83 5.69 -6.18
CA SER A 66 -7.28 4.56 -5.36
C SER A 66 -6.07 3.76 -4.88
N ALA A 67 -6.23 3.07 -3.76
CA ALA A 67 -5.19 2.18 -3.24
C ALA A 67 -5.80 0.79 -3.00
N ARG A 68 -5.05 -0.24 -3.38
CA ARG A 68 -5.35 -1.65 -3.12
C ARG A 68 -4.23 -2.22 -2.27
N VAL A 69 -4.58 -3.04 -1.29
CA VAL A 69 -3.60 -3.68 -0.41
C VAL A 69 -3.81 -5.18 -0.48
N GLU A 70 -2.72 -5.89 -0.74
CA GLU A 70 -2.67 -7.35 -0.77
C GLU A 70 -1.74 -7.82 0.34
N ARG A 71 -2.17 -8.83 1.08
CA ARG A 71 -1.32 -9.51 2.06
C ARG A 71 -0.76 -10.78 1.43
N SER A 72 0.56 -10.92 1.44
CA SER A 72 1.26 -12.17 1.11
C SER A 72 1.62 -12.90 2.41
N GLY A 73 1.06 -14.09 2.58
CA GLY A 73 1.38 -14.98 3.70
C GLY A 73 2.10 -16.25 3.23
N ARG A 74 2.91 -16.85 4.10
CA ARG A 74 3.39 -18.24 3.95
C ARG A 74 2.22 -19.23 4.12
N THR A 75 1.30 -19.25 3.17
CA THR A 75 0.42 -20.38 2.82
C THR A 75 -0.55 -19.93 1.74
N SER A 76 -0.68 -20.78 0.72
CA SER A 76 -1.75 -20.83 -0.27
C SER A 76 -1.53 -20.01 -1.54
N LEU A 77 -0.97 -20.72 -2.53
CA LEU A 77 -1.12 -20.56 -3.98
C LEU A 77 -2.62 -20.61 -4.46
N LEU A 78 -3.57 -20.38 -3.56
CA LEU A 78 -5.02 -20.33 -3.81
C LEU A 78 -5.62 -18.92 -3.65
N GLY A 79 -4.88 -17.96 -3.08
CA GLY A 79 -5.33 -16.56 -2.95
C GLY A 79 -5.29 -15.74 -4.25
N ALA A 80 -4.80 -16.31 -5.35
CA ALA A 80 -4.70 -15.63 -6.63
C ALA A 80 -6.05 -15.46 -7.36
N LEU A 81 -7.13 -16.09 -6.89
CA LEU A 81 -8.46 -16.04 -7.52
C LEU A 81 -9.54 -15.31 -6.71
N PHE A 82 -9.27 -15.03 -5.43
CA PHE A 82 -10.12 -14.20 -4.59
C PHE A 82 -9.18 -13.28 -3.83
N GLY A 83 -9.14 -12.00 -4.22
CA GLY A 83 -8.36 -10.98 -3.52
C GLY A 83 -8.64 -11.10 -2.03
N ASP A 84 -7.58 -11.17 -1.23
CA ASP A 84 -7.64 -11.36 0.22
C ASP A 84 -8.66 -10.36 0.80
N GLU A 85 -9.89 -10.84 1.06
CA GLU A 85 -11.12 -10.05 1.31
C GLU A 85 -11.07 -9.27 2.65
N GLY A 86 -9.89 -9.20 3.26
CA GLY A 86 -9.69 -8.75 4.62
C GLY A 86 -9.20 -7.31 4.77
N ILE A 87 -8.61 -6.68 3.76
CA ILE A 87 -7.97 -5.38 4.00
C ILE A 87 -8.85 -4.23 3.51
N VAL A 88 -9.40 -3.48 4.46
CA VAL A 88 -10.19 -2.29 4.18
C VAL A 88 -9.25 -1.12 3.97
N VAL A 89 -9.26 -0.57 2.75
CA VAL A 89 -8.52 0.64 2.39
C VAL A 89 -9.50 1.80 2.29
N ARG A 90 -9.34 2.81 3.14
CA ARG A 90 -10.18 4.02 3.12
C ARG A 90 -9.35 5.26 2.90
N ARG A 91 -9.70 6.05 1.88
CA ARG A 91 -9.12 7.38 1.69
C ARG A 91 -9.50 8.27 2.88
N SER A 92 -8.53 8.98 3.41
CA SER A 92 -8.64 9.82 4.60
C SER A 92 -7.88 11.13 4.34
N GLY A 93 -8.56 12.27 4.48
CA GLY A 93 -7.99 13.60 4.19
C GLY A 93 -8.32 14.14 2.79
N ALA A 94 -8.31 15.47 2.66
CA ALA A 94 -8.63 16.19 1.43
C ALA A 94 -7.32 16.65 0.74
N PRO A 95 -7.12 16.38 -0.56
CA PRO A 95 -6.00 16.95 -1.29
C PRO A 95 -6.15 18.48 -1.36
N ARG A 96 -5.03 19.21 -1.32
CA ARG A 96 -5.02 20.65 -1.56
C ARG A 96 -4.93 20.91 -3.06
N LEU A 97 -5.83 21.75 -3.57
CA LEU A 97 -5.83 22.22 -4.96
C LEU A 97 -4.76 23.30 -5.12
N THR A 98 -3.97 23.23 -6.19
CA THR A 98 -3.01 24.28 -6.58
C THR A 98 -3.11 24.53 -8.08
N GLY A 99 -3.74 25.64 -8.49
CA GLY A 99 -3.71 26.19 -9.86
C GLY A 99 -3.92 25.17 -10.99
N ASP A 100 -2.83 24.53 -11.43
CA ASP A 100 -2.73 23.61 -12.56
C ASP A 100 -3.00 22.12 -12.22
N GLY A 101 -3.41 21.81 -10.98
CA GLY A 101 -3.75 20.45 -10.55
C GLY A 101 -3.71 20.24 -9.03
N PHE A 102 -3.59 19.00 -8.60
CA PHE A 102 -3.39 18.64 -7.20
C PHE A 102 -1.90 18.38 -6.93
N SER A 103 -1.36 19.12 -5.97
CA SER A 103 -0.09 18.80 -5.35
C SER A 103 -0.30 18.73 -3.83
N GLY A 104 0.20 17.68 -3.20
CA GLY A 104 -0.05 17.47 -1.78
C GLY A 104 0.11 16.02 -1.37
N VAL A 105 -0.57 15.65 -0.29
CA VAL A 105 -0.48 14.31 0.29
C VAL A 105 -1.88 13.74 0.41
N ILE A 106 -2.07 12.54 -0.15
CA ILE A 106 -3.27 11.74 0.03
C ILE A 106 -2.95 10.65 1.04
N ARG A 107 -3.82 10.43 2.02
CA ARG A 107 -3.65 9.38 3.02
C ARG A 107 -4.72 8.30 2.85
N PHE A 108 -4.31 7.05 2.99
CA PHE A 108 -5.20 5.90 3.04
C PHE A 108 -5.03 5.20 4.39
N GLU A 109 -6.13 4.73 4.97
CA GLU A 109 -6.15 3.90 6.16
C GLU A 109 -6.27 2.44 5.76
N VAL A 110 -5.40 1.60 6.29
CA VAL A 110 -5.32 0.16 6.07
C VAL A 110 -5.72 -0.52 7.37
N ARG A 111 -6.82 -1.27 7.35
CA ARG A 111 -7.39 -1.94 8.52
C ARG A 111 -7.82 -3.36 8.21
N SER A 112 -7.84 -4.22 9.22
CA SER A 112 -8.57 -5.49 9.18
C SER A 112 -10.09 -5.24 9.16
N PRO A 113 -10.95 -6.10 8.58
CA PRO A 113 -12.38 -5.82 8.43
C PRO A 113 -13.10 -5.81 9.78
N ASP A 114 -12.60 -6.62 10.71
CA ASP A 114 -13.10 -6.74 12.08
C ASP A 114 -12.64 -5.59 12.99
N GLY A 115 -11.83 -4.65 12.48
CA GLY A 115 -11.22 -3.59 13.29
C GLY A 115 -10.16 -4.07 14.28
N GLY A 116 -9.76 -5.34 14.18
CA GLY A 116 -8.72 -5.97 14.96
C GLY A 116 -7.31 -5.58 14.49
N PRO A 117 -6.27 -6.10 15.18
CA PRO A 117 -4.88 -6.00 14.74
C PRO A 117 -4.70 -6.55 13.31
N LEU A 118 -3.90 -5.87 12.49
CA LEU A 118 -3.51 -6.40 11.19
C LEU A 118 -2.78 -7.74 11.38
N PRO A 119 -3.13 -8.78 10.61
CA PRO A 119 -2.42 -10.05 10.67
C PRO A 119 -0.92 -9.90 10.36
N ALA A 120 -0.07 -10.63 11.07
CA ALA A 120 1.36 -10.65 10.73
C ALA A 120 1.55 -11.17 9.29
N GLY A 121 2.49 -10.60 8.55
CA GLY A 121 2.73 -10.99 7.16
C GLY A 121 3.34 -9.87 6.33
N GLU A 122 3.53 -10.17 5.06
CA GLU A 122 4.03 -9.22 4.07
C GLU A 122 2.84 -8.56 3.38
N TYR A 123 3.00 -7.29 3.05
CA TYR A 123 1.95 -6.48 2.46
C TYR A 123 2.50 -5.76 1.25
N THR A 124 1.70 -5.74 0.18
CA THR A 124 1.91 -4.91 -0.99
C THR A 124 0.76 -3.92 -1.08
N VAL A 125 1.08 -2.62 -1.10
CA VAL A 125 0.14 -1.56 -1.44
C VAL A 125 0.40 -1.11 -2.87
N ALA A 126 -0.63 -1.12 -3.70
CA ALA A 126 -0.61 -0.61 -5.06
C ALA A 126 -1.56 0.58 -5.17
N VAL A 127 -1.04 1.71 -5.61
CA VAL A 127 -1.80 2.95 -5.83
C VAL A 127 -2.05 3.09 -7.31
N TYR A 128 -3.30 3.34 -7.69
CA TYR A 128 -3.73 3.49 -9.07
C TYR A 128 -4.35 4.85 -9.25
N ARG A 129 -3.98 5.50 -10.34
CA ARG A 129 -4.72 6.63 -10.89
C ARG A 129 -5.88 6.11 -11.73
N GLU A 130 -7.01 6.79 -11.63
CA GLU A 130 -8.20 6.47 -12.44
C GLU A 130 -7.87 6.44 -13.94
N GLY A 131 -8.44 5.47 -14.66
CA GLY A 131 -8.19 5.26 -16.09
C GLY A 131 -6.85 4.61 -16.46
N LYS A 132 -5.93 4.38 -15.51
CA LYS A 132 -4.69 3.63 -15.75
C LYS A 132 -4.84 2.16 -15.34
N GLY A 133 -4.40 1.25 -16.23
CA GLY A 133 -4.39 -0.19 -15.98
C GLY A 133 -3.20 -0.69 -15.13
N GLU A 134 -2.20 0.16 -14.92
CA GLU A 134 -0.98 -0.17 -14.20
C GLU A 134 -0.86 0.65 -12.90
N PRO A 135 -0.21 0.12 -11.84
CA PRO A 135 0.03 0.86 -10.61
C PRO A 135 0.88 2.11 -10.86
N SER A 136 0.46 3.24 -10.32
CA SER A 136 1.22 4.49 -10.30
C SER A 136 2.27 4.52 -9.20
N ALA A 137 2.07 3.75 -8.13
CA ALA A 137 3.07 3.48 -7.11
C ALA A 137 2.83 2.11 -6.47
N VAL A 138 3.91 1.47 -6.01
CA VAL A 138 3.87 0.21 -5.28
C VAL A 138 4.76 0.32 -4.06
N GLY A 139 4.23 -0.03 -2.89
CA GLY A 139 4.98 -0.13 -1.64
C GLY A 139 4.90 -1.53 -1.05
N ARG A 140 5.99 -2.01 -0.47
CA ARG A 140 6.07 -3.30 0.22
C ARG A 140 6.53 -3.09 1.67
N PHE A 141 5.77 -3.63 2.61
CA PHE A 141 6.08 -3.58 4.03
C PHE A 141 5.71 -4.89 4.75
N ALA A 142 6.25 -5.11 5.94
CA ALA A 142 5.96 -6.31 6.73
C ALA A 142 5.40 -5.95 8.11
N VAL A 143 4.43 -6.73 8.57
CA VAL A 143 3.86 -6.68 9.92
C VAL A 143 4.35 -7.90 10.70
N GLY A 144 5.03 -7.65 11.82
CA GLY A 144 5.56 -8.66 12.72
C GLY A 144 4.49 -9.27 13.63
N PRO A 145 4.82 -10.38 14.32
CA PRO A 145 3.93 -11.04 15.28
C PRO A 145 3.56 -10.18 16.50
#